data_AF-A0A6P0XQU3-F1
#
_entry.id   AF-A0A6P0XQU3-F1
#
_cell.length_a   1.000
_cell.length_b   1.000
_cell.length_c   1.000
_cell.angle_alpha   90.00
_cell.angle_beta   90.00
_cell.angle_gamma   90.00
#
_symmetry.space_group_name_H-M   'P 1'
#
loop_
_entity.id
_entity.type
_entity.pdbx_description
1 polymer ?
#
loop_
_entity_poly.entity_id
_entity_poly.type
_entity_poly.pdbx_seq_one_letter_code
_entity_poly.pdbx_strand_id
1 'polypeptide(L)'
;GKGMRWLQELDLTSEQQERIQAIHEQAKADMESLHQQMQEAREQMTNLMSGNASAEQLRNQQDKIQALHEQLGDKRFETMLAVREILTPEQREQLAQLKEQHRQEHGNRRRQGGPQGEFQGRPNR
;
A
#
# COMPACT_ATOMS: atom_id res chain seq x y z
N GLY A 1 -4.70 -5.12 -13.00
CA GLY A 1 -5.05 -4.48 -11.71
C GLY A 1 -4.24 -3.19 -11.55
N LYS A 2 -4.74 -2.19 -10.80
CA LYS A 2 -4.17 -0.82 -10.72
C LYS A 2 -2.69 -0.73 -10.24
N GLY A 3 -2.11 -1.82 -9.72
CA GLY A 3 -0.74 -1.84 -9.19
C GLY A 3 0.40 -1.80 -10.21
N MET A 4 0.10 -1.96 -11.50
CA MET A 4 1.09 -2.02 -12.59
C MET A 4 1.03 -0.82 -13.54
N ARG A 5 0.29 0.23 -13.20
CA ARG A 5 0.10 1.38 -14.10
C ARG A 5 1.42 2.07 -14.47
N TRP A 6 2.41 2.03 -13.59
CA TRP A 6 3.76 2.57 -13.80
C TRP A 6 4.60 1.76 -14.80
N LEU A 7 4.27 0.48 -15.06
CA LEU A 7 4.98 -0.32 -16.06
C LEU A 7 4.70 0.14 -17.49
N GLN A 8 3.60 0.85 -17.70
CA GLN A 8 3.22 1.38 -19.03
C GLN A 8 4.09 2.58 -19.44
N GLU A 9 4.81 3.18 -18.49
CA GLU A 9 5.63 4.37 -18.69
C GLU A 9 7.13 4.03 -18.81
N LEU A 10 7.48 2.76 -18.60
CA LEU A 10 8.81 2.23 -18.88
C LEU A 10 8.71 1.53 -20.23
N ASP A 11 9.54 1.92 -21.20
CA ASP A 11 9.60 1.29 -22.52
C ASP A 11 10.12 -0.15 -22.42
N LEU A 12 9.29 -1.05 -21.87
CA LEU A 12 9.62 -2.45 -21.59
C LEU A 12 9.46 -3.27 -22.86
N THR A 13 10.41 -4.16 -23.12
CA THR A 13 10.25 -5.19 -24.15
C THR A 13 9.13 -6.16 -23.77
N SER A 14 8.53 -6.84 -24.75
CA SER A 14 7.48 -7.84 -24.51
C SER A 14 7.92 -8.93 -23.52
N GLU A 15 9.16 -9.40 -23.64
CA GLU A 15 9.73 -10.39 -22.71
C GLU A 15 9.83 -9.85 -21.27
N GLN A 16 10.28 -8.60 -21.09
CA GLN A 16 10.32 -7.99 -19.77
C GLN A 16 8.91 -7.83 -19.18
N GLN A 17 7.92 -7.44 -20.00
CA GLN A 17 6.53 -7.31 -19.55
C GLN A 17 5.96 -8.64 -19.08
N GLU A 18 6.14 -9.72 -19.84
CA GLU A 18 5.66 -11.06 -19.47
C GLU A 18 6.29 -11.55 -18.16
N ARG A 19 7.61 -11.40 -18.01
CA ARG A 19 8.32 -11.81 -16.79
C ARG A 19 7.87 -11.02 -15.56
N ILE A 20 7.70 -9.71 -15.71
CA ILE A 20 7.23 -8.83 -14.63
C ILE A 20 5.77 -9.18 -14.27
N GLN A 21 4.91 -9.43 -15.26
CA GLN A 21 3.53 -9.85 -15.03
C GLN A 21 3.46 -11.16 -14.22
N ALA A 22 4.27 -12.15 -14.58
CA ALA A 22 4.34 -13.42 -13.85
C ALA A 22 4.76 -13.23 -12.38
N ILE A 23 5.79 -12.40 -12.12
CA ILE A 23 6.21 -12.03 -10.76
C ILE A 23 5.05 -11.40 -9.98
N HIS A 24 4.32 -10.47 -10.61
CA HIS A 24 3.19 -9.82 -9.95
C HIS A 24 2.02 -10.76 -9.66
N GLU A 25 1.72 -11.70 -10.55
CA GLU A 25 0.67 -12.69 -10.34
C GLU A 25 1.01 -13.63 -9.20
N GLN A 26 2.24 -14.12 -9.13
CA GLN A 26 2.72 -14.93 -8.02
C GLN A 26 2.67 -14.15 -6.71
N ALA A 27 3.21 -12.93 -6.69
CA ALA A 27 3.19 -12.08 -5.50
C ALA A 27 1.76 -11.78 -5.04
N LYS A 28 0.82 -11.56 -5.98
CA LYS A 28 -0.59 -11.36 -5.66
C LYS A 28 -1.18 -12.60 -4.97
N ALA A 29 -0.93 -13.79 -5.52
CA ALA A 29 -1.40 -15.04 -4.92
C ALA A 29 -0.85 -15.23 -3.50
N ASP A 30 0.45 -15.01 -3.31
CA ASP A 30 1.12 -15.15 -2.01
C ASP A 30 0.60 -14.13 -0.97
N MET A 31 0.26 -12.92 -1.42
CA MET A 31 -0.20 -11.84 -0.53
C MET A 31 -1.70 -11.87 -0.24
N GLU A 32 -2.51 -12.64 -0.98
CA GLU A 32 -3.96 -12.69 -0.82
C GLU A 32 -4.35 -13.10 0.62
N SER A 33 -3.71 -14.16 1.14
CA SER A 33 -3.95 -14.62 2.51
C SER A 33 -3.55 -13.55 3.55
N LEU A 34 -2.41 -12.88 3.36
CA LEU A 34 -1.96 -11.82 4.27
C LEU A 34 -2.92 -10.61 4.26
N HIS A 35 -3.50 -10.28 3.11
CA HIS A 35 -4.50 -9.22 3.02
C HIS A 35 -5.79 -9.61 3.76
N GLN A 36 -6.25 -10.85 3.64
CA GLN A 36 -7.42 -11.34 4.38
C GLN A 36 -7.18 -11.29 5.90
N GLN A 37 -6.04 -11.81 6.35
CA GLN A 37 -5.65 -11.75 7.77
C GLN A 37 -5.56 -10.31 8.30
N MET A 38 -5.04 -9.39 7.48
CA MET A 38 -4.99 -7.97 7.83
C MET A 38 -6.38 -7.33 7.94
N GLN A 39 -7.31 -7.70 7.05
CA GLN A 39 -8.70 -7.22 7.11
C GLN A 39 -9.37 -7.70 8.40
N GLU A 40 -9.32 -9.00 8.67
CA GLU A 40 -9.86 -9.61 9.90
C GLU A 40 -9.24 -8.99 11.15
N ALA A 41 -7.92 -8.76 11.16
CA ALA A 41 -7.25 -8.15 12.30
C ALA A 41 -7.71 -6.71 12.57
N ARG A 42 -8.02 -5.94 11.52
CA ARG A 42 -8.55 -4.58 11.65
C ARG A 42 -10.00 -4.56 12.12
N GLU A 43 -10.83 -5.48 11.63
CA GLU A 43 -12.20 -5.66 12.11
C GLU A 43 -12.21 -6.04 13.60
N GLN A 44 -11.36 -6.98 14.00
CA GLN A 44 -11.16 -7.36 15.40
C GLN A 44 -10.74 -6.15 16.26
N MET A 45 -9.78 -5.34 15.80
CA MET A 45 -9.40 -4.11 16.50
C MET A 45 -10.58 -3.16 16.68
N THR A 46 -11.41 -2.99 15.63
CA THR A 46 -12.58 -2.11 15.66
C THR A 46 -13.61 -2.59 16.68
N ASN A 47 -13.84 -3.90 16.77
CA ASN A 47 -14.73 -4.51 17.76
C ASN A 47 -14.18 -4.41 19.19
N LEU A 48 -12.86 -4.58 19.37
CA LEU A 48 -12.23 -4.43 20.69
C LEU A 48 -12.31 -2.98 21.19
N MET A 49 -12.10 -2.00 20.29
CA MET A 49 -12.18 -0.57 20.61
C MET A 49 -13.59 -0.10 20.98
N SER A 50 -14.64 -0.70 20.40
CA SER A 50 -16.04 -0.36 20.70
C SER A 50 -16.62 -1.14 21.89
N GLY A 51 -15.93 -2.19 22.34
CA GLY A 51 -16.31 -3.00 23.48
C GLY A 51 -15.61 -2.61 24.79
N ASN A 52 -15.62 -3.55 25.74
CA ASN A 52 -14.97 -3.41 27.05
C ASN A 52 -13.59 -4.08 27.11
N ALA A 53 -12.89 -4.14 25.97
CA ALA A 53 -11.58 -4.78 25.91
C ALA A 53 -10.57 -4.08 26.82
N SER A 54 -9.69 -4.85 27.45
CA SER A 54 -8.61 -4.29 28.25
C SER A 54 -7.55 -3.64 27.35
N ALA A 55 -6.77 -2.72 27.94
CA ALA A 55 -5.63 -2.12 27.23
C ALA A 55 -4.60 -3.17 26.76
N GLU A 56 -4.47 -4.29 27.45
CA GLU A 56 -3.61 -5.40 27.04
C GLU A 56 -4.14 -6.10 25.78
N GLN A 57 -5.44 -6.38 25.71
CA GLN A 57 -6.06 -6.97 24.51
C GLN A 57 -5.90 -6.07 23.29
N LEU A 58 -6.05 -4.75 23.46
CA LEU A 58 -5.83 -3.77 22.40
C LEU A 58 -4.37 -3.76 21.93
N ARG A 59 -3.39 -3.79 22.86
CA ARG A 59 -1.97 -3.87 22.50
C ARG A 59 -1.64 -5.15 21.73
N ASN A 60 -2.11 -6.30 22.21
CA ASN A 60 -1.89 -7.58 21.53
C ASN A 60 -2.47 -7.57 20.10
N GLN A 61 -3.65 -6.99 19.91
CA GLN A 61 -4.24 -6.86 18.58
C GLN A 61 -3.45 -5.88 17.70
N GLN A 62 -2.93 -4.79 18.27
CA GLN A 62 -2.09 -3.84 17.57
C GLN A 62 -0.78 -4.50 17.12
N ASP A 63 -0.16 -5.33 17.95
CA ASP A 63 1.07 -6.06 17.63
C ASP A 63 0.83 -7.06 16.48
N LYS A 64 -0.31 -7.76 16.48
CA LYS A 64 -0.73 -8.61 15.35
C LYS A 64 -0.84 -7.84 14.04
N ILE A 65 -1.45 -6.65 14.07
CA ILE A 65 -1.56 -5.78 12.90
C ILE A 65 -0.17 -5.34 12.42
N GLN A 66 0.73 -4.98 13.34
CA GLN A 66 2.10 -4.57 12.99
C GLN A 66 2.88 -5.72 12.33
N ALA A 67 2.82 -6.93 12.89
CA ALA A 67 3.47 -8.10 12.32
C ALA A 67 2.97 -8.43 10.91
N LEU A 68 1.66 -8.32 10.66
CA LEU A 68 1.09 -8.51 9.33
C LEU A 68 1.53 -7.40 8.36
N HIS A 69 1.68 -6.17 8.85
CA HIS A 69 2.16 -5.06 8.04
C HIS A 69 3.62 -5.23 7.61
N GLU A 70 4.47 -5.70 8.53
CA GLU A 70 5.86 -6.05 8.25
C GLU A 70 5.96 -7.16 7.18
N GLN A 71 5.23 -8.27 7.36
CA GLN A 71 5.20 -9.35 6.36
C GLN A 71 4.75 -8.89 4.97
N LEU A 72 3.71 -8.04 4.90
CA LEU A 72 3.26 -7.45 3.63
C LEU A 72 4.33 -6.52 3.04
N GLY A 73 5.04 -5.77 3.89
CA GLY A 73 6.16 -4.91 3.50
C GLY A 73 7.30 -5.72 2.87
N ASP A 74 7.73 -6.79 3.53
CA ASP A 74 8.79 -7.68 3.07
C ASP A 74 8.43 -8.30 1.72
N LYS A 75 7.21 -8.84 1.57
CA LYS A 75 6.75 -9.42 0.29
C LYS A 75 6.75 -8.39 -0.84
N ARG A 76 6.34 -7.15 -0.56
CA ARG A 76 6.39 -6.06 -1.55
C ARG A 76 7.83 -5.71 -1.92
N PHE A 77 8.73 -5.71 -0.95
CA PHE A 77 10.15 -5.42 -1.16
C PHE A 77 10.81 -6.49 -2.04
N GLU A 78 10.61 -7.77 -1.72
CA GLU A 78 11.12 -8.89 -2.53
C GLU A 78 10.57 -8.87 -3.96
N THR A 79 9.28 -8.59 -4.12
CA THR A 79 8.67 -8.41 -5.45
C THR A 79 9.34 -7.27 -6.22
N MET A 80 9.64 -6.15 -5.55
CA MET A 80 10.32 -5.01 -6.16
C MET A 80 11.76 -5.34 -6.57
N LEU A 81 12.49 -6.12 -5.75
CA LEU A 81 13.83 -6.60 -6.11
C LEU A 81 13.78 -7.49 -7.35
N ALA A 82 12.88 -8.47 -7.39
CA ALA A 82 12.71 -9.36 -8.53
C ALA A 82 12.40 -8.60 -9.83
N VAL A 83 11.55 -7.56 -9.77
CA VAL A 83 11.30 -6.70 -10.93
C VAL A 83 12.53 -5.88 -11.31
N ARG A 84 13.24 -5.32 -10.33
CA ARG A 84 14.47 -4.54 -10.57
C ARG A 84 15.52 -5.36 -11.34
N GLU A 85 15.64 -6.66 -11.09
CA GLU A 85 16.57 -7.55 -11.81
C GLU A 85 16.26 -7.70 -13.30
N ILE A 86 15.01 -7.51 -13.72
CA ILE A 86 14.59 -7.56 -15.12
C ILE A 86 14.87 -6.24 -15.87
N LEU A 87 14.83 -5.12 -15.15
CA LEU A 87 15.00 -3.79 -15.72
C LEU A 87 16.47 -3.48 -16.02
N THR A 88 16.70 -2.74 -17.10
CA THR A 88 18.03 -2.17 -17.40
C THR A 88 18.37 -1.03 -16.42
N PRO A 89 19.65 -0.64 -16.30
CA PRO A 89 20.05 0.52 -15.50
C PRO A 89 19.26 1.80 -15.85
N GLU A 90 19.04 2.05 -17.13
CA GLU A 90 18.33 3.23 -17.65
C GLU A 90 16.85 3.20 -17.27
N GLN A 91 16.20 2.04 -17.40
CA GLN A 91 14.80 1.85 -16.98
C GLN A 91 14.64 2.00 -15.46
N ARG A 92 15.64 1.62 -14.66
CA ARG A 92 15.64 1.83 -13.20
C ARG A 92 15.71 3.31 -12.83
N GLU A 93 16.49 4.09 -13.58
CA GLU A 93 16.58 5.54 -13.40
C GLU A 93 15.26 6.22 -13.76
N GLN A 94 14.66 5.86 -14.90
CA GLN A 94 13.31 6.32 -15.28
C GLN A 94 12.29 5.99 -14.19
N LEU A 95 12.31 4.76 -13.66
CA LEU A 95 11.43 4.36 -12.56
C LEU A 95 11.60 5.23 -11.31
N ALA A 96 12.84 5.62 -10.96
CA ALA A 96 13.10 6.49 -9.83
C ALA A 96 12.50 7.90 -10.05
N GLN A 97 12.62 8.44 -11.26
CA GLN A 97 12.05 9.73 -11.63
C GLN A 97 10.51 9.72 -11.57
N LEU A 98 9.87 8.68 -12.11
CA LEU A 98 8.41 8.52 -12.05
C LEU A 98 7.89 8.45 -10.61
N LYS A 99 8.60 7.72 -9.73
CA LYS A 99 8.25 7.64 -8.31
C LYS A 99 8.35 9.00 -7.61
N GLU A 100 9.33 9.82 -7.98
CA GLU A 100 9.50 11.16 -7.42
C GLU A 100 8.40 12.11 -7.91
N GLN A 101 8.06 12.09 -9.21
CA GLN A 101 6.95 12.87 -9.76
C GLN A 101 5.62 12.55 -9.07
N HIS A 102 5.28 11.25 -8.95
CA HIS A 102 4.08 10.83 -8.24
C HIS A 102 4.06 11.29 -6.78
N ARG A 103 5.22 11.27 -6.08
CA ARG A 103 5.32 11.76 -4.71
C ARG A 103 5.00 13.26 -4.63
N GLN A 104 5.50 14.05 -5.57
CA GLN A 104 5.26 15.50 -5.63
C GLN A 104 3.79 15.81 -5.94
N GLU A 105 3.16 15.09 -6.88
CA GLU A 105 1.74 15.26 -7.21
C GLU A 105 0.81 14.97 -6.02
N HIS A 106 1.08 13.88 -5.30
CA HIS A 106 0.31 13.52 -4.10
C HIS A 106 0.56 14.50 -2.94
N GLY A 107 1.77 15.04 -2.81
CA GLY A 107 2.09 16.10 -1.85
C GLY A 107 1.33 17.40 -2.13
N ASN A 108 1.15 17.75 -3.40
CA ASN A 108 0.48 18.99 -3.80
C ASN A 108 -1.05 18.94 -3.61
N ARG A 109 -1.68 17.77 -3.80
CA ARG A 109 -3.11 17.59 -3.48
C ARG A 109 -3.43 17.73 -2.00
N ARG A 110 -2.53 17.30 -1.10
CA ARG A 110 -2.72 17.45 0.35
C ARG A 110 -2.61 18.90 0.84
N ARG A 111 -1.91 19.77 0.09
CA ARG A 111 -1.80 21.21 0.41
C ARG A 111 -3.00 22.05 -0.07
N GLN A 112 -3.71 21.61 -1.11
CA GLN A 112 -4.87 22.34 -1.65
C GLN A 112 -6.23 21.91 -1.06
N GLY A 113 -6.27 20.88 -0.20
CA GLY A 113 -7.47 20.42 0.51
C GLY A 113 -7.53 20.85 1.98
N GLY A 114 -7.32 22.14 2.27
CA GLY A 114 -7.51 22.71 3.61
C GLY A 114 -8.98 22.64 4.09
N PRO A 115 -9.24 22.72 5.41
CA PRO A 115 -10.49 22.26 6.02
C PRO A 115 -11.68 23.18 5.69
N GLN A 116 -12.59 22.71 4.83
CA GLN A 116 -13.99 23.14 4.91
C GLN A 116 -14.66 22.40 6.07
N GLY A 117 -14.32 22.85 7.27
CA GLY A 117 -15.04 22.55 8.51
C GLY A 117 -15.62 23.85 9.05
N GLU A 118 -16.46 24.54 8.27
CA GLU A 118 -17.38 25.52 8.83
C GLU A 118 -18.35 24.76 9.75
N PHE A 119 -18.01 24.73 11.04
CA PHE A 119 -18.93 24.42 12.12
C PHE A 119 -20.00 25.52 12.13
N GLN A 120 -21.02 25.39 11.29
CA GLN A 120 -22.27 26.12 11.48
C GLN A 120 -22.91 25.57 12.76
N GLY A 121 -22.71 26.32 13.85
CA GLY A 121 -23.41 26.11 15.10
C GLY A 121 -24.91 26.02 14.84
N ARG A 122 -25.49 24.86 15.12
CA ARG A 122 -26.94 24.72 15.21
C ARG A 122 -27.40 25.49 16.45
N PRO A 123 -28.28 26.49 16.35
CA PRO A 123 -28.90 27.06 17.53
C PRO A 123 -29.82 26.01 18.15
N ASN A 124 -29.63 25.80 19.44
CA ASN A 124 -30.42 24.91 20.28
C ASN A 124 -31.92 25.28 20.18
N ARG A 125 -32.79 24.28 20.02
CA ARG A 125 -34.22 24.38 20.33
C ARG A 125 -34.50 23.48 21.51
#